data_AF-A0A9X8E2M2-F1
#
_entry.id   AF-A0A9X8E2M2-F1
#
_cell.length_a   1.000
_cell.length_b   1.000
_cell.length_c   1.000
_cell.angle_alpha   90.00
_cell.angle_beta   90.00
_cell.angle_gamma   90.00
#
_symmetry.space_group_name_H-M   'P 1'
#
loop_
_entity.id
_entity.type
_entity.pdbx_description
1 polymer ?
#
loop_
_entity_poly.entity_id
_entity_poly.type
_entity_poly.pdbx_seq_one_letter_code
_entity_poly.pdbx_strand_id
1 'polypeptide(L)' 'SMVLLATHCATSLKHLDISFCRHIGDNDVGHLTVSCPNLTRLGLYGCTQISSLFLQGQALDDLVCYGHPLLTGLKLRS' A
#
# COMPACT_ATOMS: atom_id res chain seq x y z
N SER A 1 -8.19 -12.02 -0.62
CA SER A 1 -6.74 -12.20 -0.87
C SER A 1 -6.24 -10.99 -1.64
N MET A 2 -5.09 -10.45 -1.26
CA MET A 2 -4.46 -9.28 -1.91
C MET A 2 -4.16 -9.55 -3.38
N VAL A 3 -3.80 -10.80 -3.71
CA VAL A 3 -3.59 -11.25 -5.10
C VAL A 3 -4.87 -11.09 -5.93
N LEU A 4 -6.02 -11.54 -5.44
CA LEU A 4 -7.28 -11.43 -6.19
C LEU A 4 -7.69 -9.97 -6.44
N LEU A 5 -7.48 -9.09 -5.45
CA LEU A 5 -7.71 -7.65 -5.61
C LEU A 5 -6.78 -7.07 -6.67
N ALA A 6 -5.48 -7.37 -6.60
CA ALA A 6 -4.52 -6.98 -7.63
C ALA A 6 -4.94 -7.46 -9.02
N THR A 7 -5.35 -8.73 -9.18
CA THR A 7 -5.70 -9.30 -10.48
C THR A 7 -6.96 -8.70 -11.08
N HIS A 8 -8.02 -8.52 -10.28
CA HIS A 8 -9.34 -8.12 -10.79
C HIS A 8 -9.56 -6.60 -10.76
N CYS A 9 -8.73 -5.87 -10.01
CA CYS A 9 -8.86 -4.41 -9.86
C CYS A 9 -7.58 -3.66 -10.25
N ALA A 10 -6.61 -4.29 -10.93
CA ALA A 10 -5.32 -3.71 -11.31
C ALA A 10 -5.41 -2.26 -11.82
N THR A 11 -6.34 -2.00 -12.75
CA THR A 11 -6.48 -0.69 -13.41
C THR A 11 -7.51 0.23 -12.76
N SER A 12 -8.36 -0.27 -11.86
CA SER A 12 -9.46 0.50 -11.25
C SER A 12 -9.23 0.85 -9.78
N LEU A 13 -8.34 0.12 -9.09
CA LEU A 13 -8.06 0.33 -7.68
C LEU A 13 -7.29 1.63 -7.47
N LYS A 14 -7.97 2.63 -6.89
CA LYS A 14 -7.38 3.94 -6.56
C LYS A 14 -7.18 4.16 -5.07
N HIS A 15 -8.01 3.50 -4.25
CA HIS A 15 -8.05 3.67 -2.81
C HIS A 15 -8.23 2.30 -2.16
N LEU A 16 -7.44 2.03 -1.14
CA LEU A 16 -7.58 0.83 -0.33
C LEU A 16 -7.35 1.18 1.14
N ASP A 17 -8.18 0.63 2.02
CA ASP A 17 -7.98 0.68 3.46
C ASP A 17 -7.85 -0.74 3.98
N ILE A 18 -6.70 -1.05 4.58
CA ILE A 18 -6.39 -2.33 5.23
C ILE A 18 -6.12 -2.14 6.73
N SER A 19 -6.68 -1.08 7.32
CA SER A 19 -6.54 -0.79 8.73
C SER A 19 -6.97 -1.98 9.59
N PHE A 20 -6.18 -2.24 10.62
CA PHE A 20 -6.35 -3.32 11.59
C PHE A 20 -6.26 -4.74 10.99
N CYS A 21 -5.83 -4.90 9.74
CA CYS A 21 -5.53 -6.20 9.15
C CYS A 21 -4.15 -6.71 9.59
N ARG A 22 -4.10 -7.47 10.69
CA ARG A 22 -2.84 -7.96 11.31
C ARG A 22 -2.08 -9.03 10.52
N HIS A 23 -2.74 -9.67 9.56
CA HIS A 23 -2.15 -10.73 8.73
C HIS A 23 -1.58 -10.24 7.39
N ILE A 24 -1.69 -8.93 7.12
CA ILE A 24 -1.14 -8.31 5.91
C ILE A 24 0.20 -7.71 6.26
N GLY A 25 1.24 -8.04 5.48
CA GLY A 25 2.61 -7.54 5.66
C GLY A 25 3.16 -6.80 4.44
N ASP A 26 4.43 -6.42 4.53
CA ASP A 26 5.12 -5.65 3.48
C ASP A 26 5.06 -6.33 2.10
N ASN A 27 5.20 -7.65 2.03
CA ASN A 27 5.14 -8.40 0.77
C ASN A 27 3.75 -8.31 0.11
N ASP A 28 2.68 -8.38 0.91
CA ASP A 28 1.31 -8.33 0.41
C ASP A 28 1.00 -6.95 -0.18
N VAL A 29 1.42 -5.89 0.52
CA VAL A 29 1.22 -4.51 0.08
C VAL A 29 2.12 -4.20 -1.11
N GLY A 30 3.37 -4.67 -1.11
CA GLY A 30 4.30 -4.49 -2.22
C GLY A 30 3.78 -5.13 -3.50
N HIS A 31 3.18 -6.32 -3.41
CA HIS A 31 2.52 -6.94 -4.56
C HIS A 31 1.35 -6.08 -5.08
N LEU A 32 0.55 -5.48 -4.20
CA LEU A 32 -0.53 -4.57 -4.62
C LEU A 32 0.01 -3.33 -5.31
N THR A 33 1.03 -2.68 -4.77
CA THR A 33 1.59 -1.45 -5.34
C THR A 33 2.23 -1.69 -6.71
N VAL A 34 2.82 -2.87 -6.93
CA VAL A 34 3.31 -3.29 -8.25
C VAL A 34 2.17 -3.58 -9.23
N SER A 35 1.10 -4.22 -8.76
CA SER A 35 0.01 -4.68 -9.63
C SER A 35 -1.04 -3.62 -9.93
N CYS A 36 -1.14 -2.59 -9.08
CA CYS A 36 -2.17 -1.56 -9.12
C CYS A 36 -1.55 -0.17 -9.31
N PRO A 37 -1.12 0.19 -10.54
CA PRO A 37 -0.41 1.46 -10.79
C PRO A 37 -1.24 2.71 -10.51
N ASN A 38 -2.57 2.58 -10.43
CA ASN A 38 -3.48 3.69 -10.14
C ASN A 38 -3.78 3.87 -8.64
N LEU A 39 -3.18 3.07 -7.76
CA LEU A 39 -3.38 3.16 -6.33
C LEU A 39 -2.71 4.43 -5.79
N THR A 40 -3.51 5.36 -5.26
CA THR A 40 -3.05 6.66 -4.77
C THR A 40 -3.27 6.86 -3.28
N ARG A 41 -4.10 6.04 -2.63
CA ARG A 41 -4.38 6.16 -1.19
C ARG A 41 -4.42 4.81 -0.50
N LEU A 42 -3.65 4.69 0.59
CA LEU A 42 -3.56 3.47 1.40
C LEU A 42 -3.74 3.77 2.90
N GLY A 43 -4.79 3.19 3.49
CA GLY A 43 -5.08 3.27 4.92
C GLY A 43 -4.42 2.14 5.71
N LEU A 44 -3.72 2.49 6.80
CA LEU A 44 -2.82 1.59 7.54
C LEU A 44 -2.97 1.72 9.08
N TYR A 45 -4.12 2.14 9.61
CA TYR A 45 -4.29 2.26 11.07
C TYR A 45 -4.08 0.91 11.75
N GLY A 46 -3.33 0.88 12.86
CA GLY A 46 -3.09 -0.34 13.63
C GLY A 46 -2.22 -1.42 12.94
N CYS A 47 -1.67 -1.12 11.76
CA CYS A 47 -0.84 -2.05 10.97
C CYS A 47 0.66 -1.85 11.23
N THR A 48 1.09 -2.00 12.48
CA THR A 48 2.50 -1.82 12.92
C THR A 48 3.50 -2.80 12.31
N GLN A 49 3.02 -3.86 11.67
CA GLN A 49 3.82 -4.85 10.96
C GLN A 49 4.19 -4.44 9.52
N ILE A 50 3.64 -3.32 9.03
CA ILE A 50 3.93 -2.77 7.70
C ILE A 50 4.94 -1.63 7.88
N SER A 51 6.00 -1.65 7.09
CA SER A 51 7.10 -0.70 7.15
C SER A 51 7.24 0.04 5.81
N SER A 52 8.31 0.81 5.59
CA SER A 52 8.57 1.38 4.27
C SER A 52 9.13 0.35 3.28
N LEU A 53 9.32 -0.91 3.68
CA LEU A 53 9.88 -1.95 2.82
C LEU A 53 8.93 -2.37 1.69
N PHE A 54 7.60 -2.25 1.85
CA PHE A 54 6.67 -2.54 0.75
C PHE A 54 6.87 -1.62 -0.47
N LEU A 55 7.62 -0.53 -0.32
CA LEU A 55 7.95 0.43 -1.37
C LEU A 55 9.29 0.11 -2.05
N GLN A 56 10.02 -0.94 -1.63
CA GLN A 56 11.27 -1.32 -2.27
C GLN A 56 11.02 -1.77 -3.72
N GLY A 57 11.48 -0.94 -4.67
CA GLY A 57 11.53 -1.28 -6.08
C GLY A 57 10.55 -0.54 -6.99
N GLN A 58 9.59 0.22 -6.45
CA GLN A 58 8.66 1.05 -7.23
C GLN A 58 8.26 2.30 -6.43
N ALA A 59 8.40 3.48 -7.04
CA ALA A 59 7.79 4.70 -6.54
C ALA A 59 6.40 4.84 -7.16
N LEU A 60 5.36 4.77 -6.34
CA LEU A 60 4.07 5.34 -6.71
C LEU A 60 4.12 6.79 -6.24
N ASP A 61 4.54 7.69 -7.13
CA ASP A 61 4.80 9.11 -6.81
C ASP A 61 3.58 9.79 -6.14
N ASP A 62 2.37 9.33 -6.51
CA ASP A 62 1.11 9.84 -5.99
C ASP A 62 0.53 9.01 -4.83
N LEU A 63 1.20 7.96 -4.35
CA LEU A 63 0.70 7.14 -3.26
C LEU A 63 0.84 7.85 -1.91
N VAL A 64 -0.29 8.12 -1.28
CA VAL A 64 -0.38 8.68 0.05
C VAL A 64 -0.82 7.60 1.04
N CYS A 65 0.03 7.31 2.02
CA CYS A 65 -0.32 6.47 3.16
C CYS A 65 -0.90 7.33 4.29
N TYR A 66 -1.87 6.78 5.04
CA TYR A 66 -2.43 7.42 6.24
C TYR A 66 -2.68 6.40 7.35
N GLY A 67 -2.73 6.88 8.60
CA GLY A 67 -3.05 6.08 9.78
C GLY A 67 -1.90 5.24 10.34
N HIS A 68 -0.75 5.17 9.65
CA HIS A 68 0.46 4.58 10.19
C HIS A 68 1.43 5.68 10.70
N PRO A 69 1.90 5.62 11.95
CA PRO A 69 2.65 6.72 12.58
C PRO A 69 3.96 7.05 11.85
N LEU A 70 4.55 6.08 11.15
CA LEU A 70 5.83 6.25 10.45
C LEU A 70 5.70 6.44 8.94
N LEU A 71 4.54 6.12 8.36
CA LEU A 71 4.35 6.14 6.89
C LEU A 71 3.43 7.27 6.45
N THR A 72 2.65 7.85 7.37
CA THR A 72 1.81 9.01 7.07
C THR A 72 2.69 10.18 6.67
N GLY A 73 2.45 10.73 5.48
CA GLY A 73 3.23 11.86 4.94
C GLY A 73 4.64 11.50 4.48
N LEU A 74 4.99 10.22 4.43
CA LEU A 74 6.26 9.77 3.86
C LEU A 74 6.30 10.14 2.37
N LYS A 75 7.23 11.01 1.99
CA LYS A 75 7.57 11.28 0.59
C LYS A 75 8.68 10.33 0.19
N LEU A 76 8.36 9.32 -0.59
CA LEU A 76 9.36 8.59 -1.34
C LEU A 76 9.92 9.56 -2.38
N ARG A 77 11.22 9.85 -2.30
CA ARG A 77 11.85 10.85 -3.15
C ARG A 77 11.78 10.42 -4.62
N SER A 78 11.48 11.38 -5.50
CA SER A 78 11.85 11.35 -6.93
C SER A 78 13.36 11.33 -7.10
#